data_AF-A0A1B9YPU0-F1
#
_entry.id   AF-A0A1B9YPU0-F1
#
_cell.length_a   1.000
_cell.length_b   1.000
_cell.length_c   1.000
_cell.angle_alpha   90.00
_cell.angle_beta   90.00
_cell.angle_gamma   90.00
#
_symmetry.space_group_name_H-M   'P 1'
#
loop_
_entity.id
_entity.type
_entity.pdbx_description
1 polymer ?
#
loop_
_entity_poly.entity_id
_entity_poly.type
_entity_poly.pdbx_seq_one_letter_code
_entity_poly.pdbx_strand_id
1 'polypeptide(L)'
;MRAIPPIRENRHARRHEAAKVSRFRRRSAYGLDTALVAAGVPLDTHPHANIFKAALGDFVRGAGALSCICCEADFETALQPAAFLYSCSAVRPTAATVSAVCLPCWRDLPFAEIEGHAARVLSRFVPGGSFGPREATP
;
A
#
# COMPACT_ATOMS: atom_id res chain seq x y z
N MET A 1 -22.85 26.61 -17.74
CA MET A 1 -22.12 25.38 -18.16
C MET A 1 -20.63 25.68 -18.06
N ARG A 2 -19.92 25.15 -17.05
CA ARG A 2 -18.47 25.37 -16.90
C ARG A 2 -17.72 24.15 -17.44
N ALA A 3 -16.90 24.36 -18.47
CA ALA A 3 -16.05 23.35 -19.06
C ALA A 3 -14.96 22.93 -18.07
N ILE A 4 -14.87 21.63 -17.79
CA ILE A 4 -13.80 21.02 -17.00
C ILE A 4 -12.63 20.76 -17.97
N PRO A 5 -11.45 21.36 -17.77
CA PRO A 5 -10.33 21.14 -18.67
C PRO A 5 -9.79 19.71 -18.55
N PRO A 6 -9.26 19.11 -19.63
CA PRO A 6 -8.73 17.75 -19.59
C PRO A 6 -7.39 17.73 -18.84
N ILE A 7 -7.31 16.93 -17.77
CA ILE A 7 -6.09 16.70 -16.99
C ILE A 7 -5.10 15.87 -17.83
N ARG A 8 -4.38 16.55 -18.73
CA ARG A 8 -3.18 16.05 -19.40
C ARG A 8 -1.92 16.30 -18.55
N GLU A 9 -2.01 16.19 -17.23
CA GLU A 9 -0.82 16.21 -16.37
C GLU A 9 -0.17 14.82 -16.31
N ASN A 10 0.75 14.65 -17.26
CA ASN A 10 2.08 14.10 -17.05
C ASN A 10 2.16 12.65 -16.55
N ARG A 11 1.95 11.70 -17.49
CA ARG A 11 2.21 10.26 -17.33
C ARG A 11 3.63 9.98 -16.80
N HIS A 12 4.59 10.85 -17.10
CA HIS A 12 5.98 10.72 -16.63
C HIS A 12 6.13 11.14 -15.16
N ALA A 13 5.47 12.23 -14.75
CA ALA A 13 5.40 12.61 -13.33
C ALA A 13 4.66 11.55 -12.51
N ARG A 14 3.59 10.96 -13.04
CA ARG A 14 2.87 9.84 -12.38
C ARG A 14 3.73 8.59 -12.24
N ARG A 15 4.51 8.23 -13.26
CA ARG A 15 5.49 7.12 -13.18
C ARG A 15 6.61 7.41 -12.19
N HIS A 16 7.09 8.65 -12.15
CA HIS A 16 8.12 9.09 -11.21
C HIS A 16 7.58 9.11 -9.77
N GLU A 17 6.32 9.53 -9.58
CA GLU A 17 5.66 9.50 -8.28
C GLU A 17 5.37 8.06 -7.84
N ALA A 18 4.87 7.20 -8.73
CA ALA A 18 4.69 5.77 -8.49
C ALA A 18 6.03 5.07 -8.15
N ALA A 19 7.13 5.48 -8.77
CA ALA A 19 8.48 5.00 -8.45
C ALA A 19 8.97 5.48 -7.07
N LYS A 20 8.59 6.69 -6.62
CA LYS A 20 8.83 7.15 -5.24
C LYS A 20 8.09 6.31 -4.19
N VAL A 21 6.99 5.65 -4.56
CA VAL A 21 6.21 4.81 -3.63
C VAL A 21 6.93 3.52 -3.24
N SER A 22 8.00 3.13 -3.93
CA SER A 22 8.77 1.92 -3.61
C SER A 22 9.44 1.90 -2.22
N ARG A 23 9.31 2.95 -1.39
CA ARG A 23 10.13 3.14 -0.18
C ARG A 23 9.42 3.72 1.06
N PHE A 24 8.09 3.84 1.10
CA PHE A 24 7.46 4.51 2.25
C PHE A 24 7.32 3.58 3.45
N ARG A 25 8.29 3.66 4.35
CA ARG A 25 8.15 3.26 5.75
C ARG A 25 7.49 4.39 6.52
N ARG A 26 6.40 4.11 7.21
CA ARG A 26 5.76 5.07 8.12
C ARG A 26 5.40 4.37 9.41
N ARG A 27 5.97 4.86 10.51
CA ARG A 27 5.55 4.49 11.86
C ARG A 27 4.24 5.20 12.17
N SER A 28 3.14 4.48 12.31
CA SER A 28 1.88 5.09 12.71
C SER A 28 1.98 5.60 14.15
N ALA A 29 1.19 6.63 14.48
CA ALA A 29 1.13 7.19 15.84
C ALA A 29 0.73 6.16 16.91
N TYR A 30 0.19 5.02 16.49
CA TYR A 30 -0.34 3.98 17.36
C TYR A 30 0.53 2.72 17.41
N GLY A 31 1.80 2.83 17.00
CA GLY A 31 2.74 1.73 17.12
C GLY A 31 2.54 0.61 16.10
N LEU A 32 2.09 0.94 14.89
CA LEU A 32 2.24 0.07 13.72
C LEU A 32 3.44 0.52 12.89
N ASP A 33 4.25 -0.42 12.41
CA ASP A 33 5.18 -0.17 11.32
C ASP A 33 4.48 -0.58 10.01
N THR A 34 4.42 0.36 9.07
CA THR A 34 3.68 0.18 7.81
C THR A 34 4.55 0.50 6.63
N ALA A 35 4.40 -0.30 5.57
CA ALA A 35 5.10 -0.08 4.31
C ALA A 35 4.16 -0.26 3.13
N LEU A 36 4.05 0.74 2.26
CA LEU A 36 3.38 0.60 0.97
C LEU A 36 4.45 0.44 -0.10
N VAL A 37 4.44 -0.69 -0.82
CA VAL A 37 5.54 -1.08 -1.72
C VAL A 37 4.96 -1.58 -3.05
N ALA A 38 5.52 -1.13 -4.17
CA ALA A 38 5.12 -1.62 -5.48
C ALA A 38 5.50 -3.10 -5.68
N ALA A 39 4.70 -3.83 -6.44
CA ALA A 39 4.97 -5.22 -6.77
C ALA A 39 6.31 -5.35 -7.52
N GLY A 40 7.08 -6.38 -7.17
CA GLY A 40 8.41 -6.64 -7.74
C GLY A 40 9.54 -5.81 -7.14
N VAL A 41 9.26 -4.87 -6.23
CA VAL A 41 10.31 -4.17 -5.47
C VAL A 41 10.81 -5.06 -4.32
N PRO A 42 12.13 -5.26 -4.19
CA PRO A 42 12.69 -6.06 -3.09
C PRO A 42 12.40 -5.45 -1.71
N LEU A 43 11.97 -6.29 -0.76
CA LEU A 43 11.71 -5.89 0.63
C LEU A 43 12.95 -5.96 1.53
N ASP A 44 14.11 -6.37 1.01
CA ASP A 44 15.30 -6.71 1.80
C ASP A 44 15.87 -5.58 2.66
N THR A 45 15.54 -4.34 2.29
CA THR A 45 15.95 -3.14 3.04
C THR A 45 15.02 -2.82 4.22
N HIS A 46 13.89 -3.53 4.36
CA HIS A 46 12.95 -3.31 5.45
C HIS A 46 13.40 -4.07 6.73
N PRO A 47 13.41 -3.43 7.92
CA PRO A 47 13.76 -4.09 9.18
C PRO A 47 12.90 -5.33 9.51
N HIS A 48 11.73 -5.40 8.90
CA HIS A 48 10.74 -6.47 9.06
C HIS A 48 10.54 -7.32 7.78
N ALA A 49 11.53 -7.34 6.88
CA ALA A 49 11.44 -8.03 5.59
C ALA A 49 10.97 -9.50 5.72
N ASN A 50 11.48 -10.23 6.71
CA ASN A 50 11.16 -11.66 6.89
C ASN A 50 9.66 -11.91 7.15
N ILE A 51 9.06 -11.15 8.08
CA ILE A 51 7.64 -11.30 8.39
C ILE A 51 6.74 -10.74 7.28
N PHE A 52 7.19 -9.71 6.54
CA PHE A 52 6.45 -9.19 5.39
C PHE A 52 6.45 -10.18 4.23
N LYS A 53 7.58 -10.84 3.97
CA LYS A 53 7.67 -11.93 2.97
C LYS A 53 6.81 -13.12 3.37
N ALA A 54 6.82 -13.51 4.64
CA ALA A 54 5.95 -14.57 5.14
C ALA A 54 4.47 -14.23 4.92
N ALA A 55 4.05 -13.04 5.35
CA ALA A 55 2.68 -12.58 5.17
C ALA A 55 2.27 -12.41 3.70
N LEU A 56 3.20 -12.03 2.81
CA LEU A 56 2.96 -12.03 1.36
C LEU A 56 2.78 -13.45 0.82
N GLY A 57 3.60 -14.40 1.30
CA GLY A 57 3.46 -15.81 0.96
C GLY A 57 2.09 -16.35 1.35
N ASP A 58 1.63 -16.03 2.56
CA ASP A 58 0.29 -16.41 3.04
C ASP A 58 -0.81 -15.70 2.25
N PHE A 59 -0.64 -14.41 1.93
CA PHE A 59 -1.57 -13.65 1.09
C PHE A 59 -1.75 -14.29 -0.28
N VAL A 60 -0.66 -14.69 -0.95
CA VAL A 60 -0.70 -15.31 -2.28
C VAL A 60 -1.26 -16.74 -2.24
N ARG A 61 -1.02 -17.48 -1.14
CA ARG A 61 -1.50 -18.86 -0.96
C ARG A 61 -2.92 -18.94 -0.42
N GLY A 62 -3.41 -17.87 0.21
CA GLY A 62 -4.72 -17.80 0.83
C GLY A 62 -5.82 -17.94 -0.22
N ALA A 63 -6.66 -18.97 -0.08
CA ALA A 63 -7.80 -19.26 -0.96
C ALA A 63 -9.03 -18.36 -0.68
N GLY A 64 -8.83 -17.16 -0.13
CA GLY A 64 -9.91 -16.22 0.16
C GLY A 64 -9.97 -15.12 -0.90
N ALA A 65 -11.16 -14.55 -1.12
CA ALA A 65 -11.35 -13.42 -2.02
C ALA A 65 -10.45 -12.24 -1.60
N LEU A 66 -9.33 -12.10 -2.28
CA LEU A 66 -8.43 -10.96 -2.13
C LEU A 66 -9.01 -9.83 -2.96
N SER A 67 -9.24 -8.68 -2.36
CA SER A 67 -9.78 -7.51 -3.05
C SER A 67 -8.85 -6.31 -2.96
N CYS A 68 -8.92 -5.44 -3.97
CA CYS A 68 -8.20 -4.19 -3.99
C CYS A 68 -8.71 -3.25 -2.89
N ILE A 69 -7.83 -2.68 -2.07
CA ILE A 69 -8.23 -1.76 -0.99
C ILE A 69 -8.85 -0.44 -1.49
N CYS A 70 -8.65 -0.10 -2.77
CA CYS A 70 -9.15 1.13 -3.37
C CYS A 70 -10.51 0.95 -4.04
N CYS A 71 -10.67 -0.09 -4.87
CA CYS A 71 -11.89 -0.32 -5.66
C CYS A 71 -12.68 -1.55 -5.27
N GLU A 72 -12.22 -2.32 -4.28
CA GLU A 72 -12.85 -3.54 -3.75
C GLU A 72 -13.04 -4.66 -4.79
N ALA A 73 -12.49 -4.50 -6.00
CA ALA A 73 -12.52 -5.52 -7.03
C ALA A 73 -11.64 -6.71 -6.65
N ASP A 74 -12.16 -7.91 -6.91
CA ASP A 74 -11.50 -9.18 -6.59
C ASP A 74 -10.29 -9.44 -7.51
N PHE A 75 -9.23 -9.98 -6.93
CA PHE A 75 -8.03 -10.42 -7.63
C PHE A 75 -8.18 -11.82 -8.24
N GLU A 76 -9.22 -12.58 -7.87
CA GLU A 76 -9.45 -13.93 -8.41
C GLU A 76 -9.80 -13.94 -9.90
N THR A 77 -10.43 -12.87 -10.40
CA THR A 77 -11.10 -12.91 -11.71
C THR A 77 -10.31 -12.32 -12.87
N ALA A 78 -9.31 -11.46 -12.63
CA ALA A 78 -8.43 -10.91 -13.69
C ALA A 78 -7.40 -9.87 -13.21
N LEU A 79 -7.55 -9.29 -12.02
CA LEU A 79 -6.70 -8.18 -11.61
C LEU A 79 -5.38 -8.68 -11.03
N GLN A 80 -4.29 -8.04 -11.42
CA GLN A 80 -2.97 -8.28 -10.82
C GLN A 80 -2.69 -7.23 -9.73
N PRO A 81 -2.23 -7.65 -8.53
CA PRO A 81 -1.68 -6.75 -7.54
C PRO A 81 -0.48 -5.98 -8.11
N ALA A 82 -0.53 -4.65 -8.03
CA ALA A 82 0.57 -3.77 -8.47
C ALA A 82 1.30 -3.11 -7.30
N ALA A 83 0.70 -3.11 -6.11
CA ALA A 83 1.34 -2.69 -4.87
C ALA A 83 0.74 -3.44 -3.68
N PHE A 84 1.52 -3.50 -2.60
CA PHE A 84 1.18 -4.17 -1.36
C PHE A 84 1.39 -3.21 -0.18
N LEU A 85 0.38 -3.13 0.67
CA LEU A 85 0.44 -2.50 1.98
C LEU A 85 0.77 -3.58 3.01
N TYR A 86 1.92 -3.44 3.65
CA TYR A 86 2.36 -4.25 4.77
C TYR A 86 2.11 -3.50 6.08
N SER A 87 1.65 -4.21 7.10
CA SER A 87 1.56 -3.65 8.45
C SER A 87 1.86 -4.67 9.53
N CYS A 88 2.61 -4.27 10.57
CA CYS A 88 2.89 -5.06 11.76
C CYS A 88 3.01 -4.18 13.01
N SER A 89 3.08 -4.80 14.20
CA SER A 89 3.37 -4.07 15.45
C SER A 89 4.78 -3.47 15.44
N ALA A 90 4.93 -2.20 15.78
CA ALA A 90 6.22 -1.50 15.84
C ALA A 90 7.05 -1.82 17.09
N VAL A 91 6.52 -2.59 18.04
CA VAL A 91 7.19 -2.86 19.34
C VAL A 91 7.71 -4.30 19.39
N ARG A 92 6.88 -5.27 18.99
CA ARG A 92 7.26 -6.70 18.92
C ARG A 92 6.50 -7.36 17.77
N PRO A 93 6.94 -7.19 16.53
CA PRO A 93 6.23 -7.76 15.40
C PRO A 93 6.46 -9.27 15.32
N THR A 94 5.41 -10.03 15.60
CA THR A 94 5.39 -11.50 15.45
C THR A 94 4.69 -11.95 14.17
N ALA A 95 3.81 -11.10 13.63
CA ALA A 95 3.09 -11.30 12.40
C ALA A 95 2.93 -9.97 11.66
N ALA A 96 2.63 -10.05 10.37
CA ALA A 96 2.27 -8.91 9.54
C ALA A 96 1.00 -9.24 8.77
N THR A 97 0.28 -8.20 8.37
CA THR A 97 -0.85 -8.28 7.45
C THR A 97 -0.47 -7.65 6.12
N VAL A 98 -1.07 -8.16 5.04
CA VAL A 98 -0.88 -7.66 3.69
C VAL A 98 -2.23 -7.28 3.11
N SER A 99 -2.28 -6.14 2.45
CA SER A 99 -3.39 -5.74 1.59
C SER A 99 -2.85 -5.28 0.24
N ALA A 100 -3.65 -5.31 -0.81
CA ALA A 100 -3.15 -5.06 -2.16
C ALA A 100 -3.91 -3.94 -2.89
N VAL A 101 -3.22 -3.30 -3.82
CA VAL A 101 -3.77 -2.33 -4.77
C VAL A 101 -3.62 -2.90 -6.17
N CYS A 102 -4.71 -2.92 -6.94
CA CYS A 102 -4.69 -3.43 -8.31
C CYS A 102 -3.98 -2.45 -9.26
N LEU A 103 -3.50 -2.98 -10.39
CA LEU A 103 -2.80 -2.17 -11.40
C LEU A 103 -3.58 -0.94 -11.90
N PRO A 104 -4.90 -1.01 -12.19
CA PRO A 104 -5.68 0.18 -12.55
C PRO A 104 -5.66 1.25 -11.47
N CYS A 105 -5.97 0.91 -10.21
CA CYS A 105 -5.97 1.86 -9.10
C CYS A 105 -4.58 2.46 -8.86
N TRP A 106 -3.55 1.62 -8.91
CA TRP A 106 -2.16 2.07 -8.74
C TRP A 106 -1.72 3.06 -9.81
N ARG A 107 -2.19 2.88 -11.05
CA ARG A 107 -1.82 3.72 -12.19
C ARG A 107 -2.64 5.01 -12.24
N ASP A 108 -3.93 4.91 -11.93
CA ASP A 108 -4.92 5.93 -12.29
C ASP A 108 -5.33 6.80 -11.09
N LEU A 109 -5.24 6.30 -9.85
CA LEU A 109 -5.59 7.09 -8.67
C LEU A 109 -4.44 8.01 -8.24
N PRO A 110 -4.76 9.24 -7.78
CA PRO A 110 -3.81 10.07 -7.07
C PRO A 110 -3.29 9.37 -5.82
N PHE A 111 -2.02 9.58 -5.52
CA PHE A 111 -1.37 8.95 -4.38
C PHE A 111 -2.05 9.26 -3.05
N ALA A 112 -2.50 10.51 -2.84
CA ALA A 112 -3.22 10.92 -1.64
C ALA A 112 -4.51 10.12 -1.42
N GLU A 113 -5.18 9.71 -2.51
CA GLU A 113 -6.36 8.84 -2.41
C GLU A 113 -5.96 7.42 -2.01
N ILE A 114 -4.91 6.86 -2.60
CA ILE A 114 -4.37 5.54 -2.21
C ILE A 114 -3.98 5.54 -0.73
N GLU A 115 -3.31 6.60 -0.24
CA GLU A 115 -3.01 6.74 1.18
C GLU A 115 -4.26 6.82 2.05
N GLY A 116 -5.30 7.54 1.61
CA GLY A 116 -6.58 7.59 2.31
C GLY A 116 -7.25 6.22 2.43
N HIS A 117 -7.22 5.43 1.36
CA HIS A 117 -7.73 4.05 1.36
C HIS A 117 -6.90 3.14 2.28
N ALA A 118 -5.58 3.21 2.19
CA ALA A 118 -4.70 2.43 3.06
C ALA A 118 -4.84 2.83 4.55
N ALA A 119 -4.99 4.12 4.86
CA ALA A 119 -5.32 4.58 6.21
C ALA A 119 -6.66 4.01 6.71
N ARG A 120 -7.70 3.98 5.85
CA ARG A 120 -8.99 3.35 6.19
C ARG A 120 -8.82 1.87 6.50
N VAL A 121 -7.98 1.14 5.76
CA VAL A 121 -7.68 -0.27 6.08
C VAL A 121 -6.98 -0.38 7.43
N LEU A 122 -5.95 0.43 7.68
CA LEU A 122 -5.24 0.45 8.96
C LEU A 122 -6.15 0.80 10.14
N SER A 123 -7.14 1.68 9.92
CA SER A 123 -8.10 2.09 10.97
C SER A 123 -9.00 0.95 11.46
N ARG A 124 -9.13 -0.14 10.69
CA ARG A 124 -9.86 -1.35 11.11
C ARG A 124 -9.10 -2.12 12.17
N PHE A 125 -7.77 -2.05 12.17
CA PHE A 125 -6.91 -2.74 13.14
C PHE A 125 -6.59 -1.86 14.35
N VAL A 126 -6.58 -0.54 14.16
CA VAL A 126 -6.32 0.43 15.23
C VAL A 126 -7.24 1.64 15.04
N PRO A 127 -8.12 1.97 16.00
CA PRO A 127 -8.99 3.15 15.90
C PRO A 127 -8.18 4.43 15.62
N GLY A 128 -8.52 5.16 14.55
CA GLY A 128 -7.77 6.35 14.13
C GLY A 128 -6.47 6.06 13.37
N GLY A 129 -6.23 4.80 12.98
CA GLY A 129 -5.07 4.37 12.22
C GLY A 129 -4.83 5.24 10.98
N SER A 130 -3.66 5.84 10.92
CA SER A 130 -3.22 6.68 9.82
C SER A 130 -1.73 6.44 9.59
N PHE A 131 -1.29 6.78 8.39
CA PHE A 131 0.13 6.87 8.12
C PHE A 131 0.74 7.98 8.97
N GLY A 132 1.79 7.67 9.73
CA GLY A 132 2.53 8.70 10.46
C GLY A 132 3.27 9.67 9.53
N PRO A 133 3.83 10.76 10.07
CA PRO A 133 4.70 11.64 9.29
C PRO A 133 5.81 10.83 8.65
N ARG A 134 6.14 11.18 7.40
CA ARG A 134 7.21 10.53 6.64
C ARG A 134 8.52 10.72 7.41
N GLU A 135 9.10 9.66 7.95
CA GLU A 135 10.44 9.72 8.53
C GLU A 135 11.41 10.09 7.41
N ALA A 136 12.06 11.24 7.54
CA ALA A 136 13.18 11.60 6.70
C ALA A 136 14.28 10.58 6.99
N THR A 137 14.55 9.70 6.02
CA THR A 137 15.69 8.80 6.10
C THR A 137 16.97 9.66 6.17
N PRO A 138 17.85 9.47 7.15
CA PRO A 138 19.16 10.13 7.19
C PRO A 138 20.04 9.69 6.01
#